data_AF-A0A645CZD9-F1
#
_entry.id   AF-A0A645CZD9-F1
#
_cell.length_a   1.000
_cell.length_b   1.000
_cell.length_c   1.000
_cell.angle_alpha   90.00
_cell.angle_beta   90.00
_cell.angle_gamma   90.00
#
_symmetry.space_group_name_H-M   'P 1'
#
loop_
_entity.id
_entity.type
_entity.pdbx_description
1 polymer ?
#
loop_
_entity_poly.entity_id
_entity_poly.type
_entity_poly.pdbx_seq_one_letter_code
_entity_poly.pdbx_strand_id
1 'polypeptide(L)'
;MHIFPYSIRPGTPAAELAQIPAAVKEKRAARAATVADEMRKEYLEGCAGQVYPVLFEQAKGTRFSGHAPNYTEVLVPGGEGLHNRVLRTRITGTEGFSLLGELEETP
;
A
#
# COMPACT_ATOMS: atom_id res chain seq x y z
N MET A 1 3.40 4.92 -4.14
CA MET A 1 4.55 5.80 -4.50
C MET A 1 4.79 6.75 -3.33
N HIS A 2 6.04 7.01 -2.95
CA HIS A 2 6.37 7.97 -1.88
C HIS A 2 6.98 9.22 -2.50
N ILE A 3 6.46 10.40 -2.12
CA ILE A 3 6.84 11.68 -2.72
C ILE A 3 7.22 12.64 -1.59
N PHE A 4 8.45 13.15 -1.66
CA PHE A 4 8.97 14.09 -0.67
C PHE A 4 9.56 15.31 -1.38
N PRO A 5 9.22 16.54 -0.97
CA PRO A 5 9.95 17.73 -1.41
C PRO A 5 11.43 17.63 -1.04
N TYR A 6 12.31 18.12 -1.92
CA TYR A 6 13.73 18.22 -1.58
C TYR A 6 13.93 19.13 -0.35
N SER A 7 14.61 18.60 0.66
CA SER A 7 15.03 19.32 1.86
C SER A 7 16.53 19.56 1.80
N ILE A 8 16.94 20.82 1.94
CA ILE A 8 18.34 21.23 1.85
C ILE A 8 19.09 20.63 3.04
N ARG A 9 20.20 19.94 2.75
CA ARG A 9 21.11 19.39 3.76
C ARG A 9 22.47 20.09 3.61
N PRO A 10 22.92 20.87 4.61
CA PRO A 10 24.22 21.54 4.56
C PRO A 10 25.36 20.55 4.25
N GLY A 11 26.34 21.00 3.46
CA GLY A 11 27.49 20.19 3.06
C GLY A 11 27.24 19.20 1.91
N THR A 12 26.03 19.17 1.34
CA THR A 12 25.75 18.38 0.14
C THR A 12 25.95 19.23 -1.13
N PRO A 13 26.43 18.66 -2.25
CA PRO A 13 26.51 19.41 -3.51
C PRO A 13 25.17 20.02 -3.96
N ALA A 14 24.06 19.36 -3.64
CA ALA A 14 22.72 19.83 -3.95
C ALA A 14 22.33 21.11 -3.16
N ALA A 15 22.98 21.40 -2.03
CA ALA A 15 22.76 22.63 -1.27
C ALA A 15 23.35 23.86 -1.98
N GLU A 16 24.44 23.69 -2.75
CA GLU A 16 25.12 24.77 -3.48
C GLU A 16 24.44 25.13 -4.81
N LEU A 17 23.48 24.31 -5.27
CA LEU A 17 22.72 24.58 -6.49
C LEU A 17 21.67 25.67 -6.28
N ALA A 18 21.22 26.29 -7.39
CA ALA A 18 20.12 27.25 -7.35
C ALA A 18 18.84 26.58 -6.81
N GLN A 19 18.34 27.09 -5.69
CA GLN A 19 17.21 26.50 -4.98
C GLN A 19 15.87 27.01 -5.50
N ILE A 20 14.88 26.11 -5.53
CA ILE A 20 13.48 26.45 -5.81
C ILE A 20 12.78 26.80 -4.49
N PRO A 21 11.95 27.87 -4.43
CA PRO A 21 11.19 28.23 -3.24
C PRO A 21 10.38 27.06 -2.66
N ALA A 22 10.32 26.98 -1.32
CA ALA A 22 9.64 25.90 -0.61
C ALA A 22 8.18 25.70 -1.06
N ALA A 23 7.42 26.79 -1.15
CA ALA A 23 6.02 26.76 -1.59
C ALA A 23 5.82 26.14 -2.99
N VAL A 24 6.78 26.34 -3.91
CA VAL A 24 6.71 25.73 -5.25
C VAL A 24 6.97 24.23 -5.17
N LYS A 25 7.94 23.79 -4.35
CA LYS A 25 8.23 22.37 -4.13
C LYS A 25 7.05 21.66 -3.47
N GLU A 26 6.43 22.27 -2.47
CA GLU A 26 5.23 21.76 -1.79
C GLU A 26 4.05 21.64 -2.75
N LYS A 27 3.77 22.67 -3.57
CA LYS A 27 2.71 22.62 -4.59
C LYS A 27 2.94 21.49 -5.60
N ARG A 28 4.18 21.23 -6.00
CA ARG A 28 4.52 20.14 -6.92
C ARG A 28 4.36 18.78 -6.26
N ALA A 29 4.84 18.62 -5.03
CA ALA A 29 4.70 17.37 -4.27
C ALA A 29 3.23 17.02 -4.03
N ALA A 30 2.39 18.01 -3.68
CA ALA A 30 0.95 17.81 -3.51
C ALA A 30 0.29 17.32 -4.80
N ARG A 31 0.59 17.96 -5.95
CA ARG A 31 0.06 17.51 -7.26
C ARG A 31 0.48 16.09 -7.61
N ALA A 32 1.75 15.76 -7.37
CA ALA A 32 2.25 14.41 -7.63
C ALA A 32 1.62 13.38 -6.67
N ALA A 33 1.36 13.75 -5.41
CA ALA A 33 0.68 12.89 -4.45
C ALA A 33 -0.75 12.58 -4.87
N THR A 34 -1.50 13.56 -5.40
CA THR A 34 -2.83 13.33 -5.97
C THR A 34 -2.80 12.30 -7.09
N VAL A 35 -1.87 12.44 -8.04
CA VAL A 35 -1.72 11.46 -9.14
C VAL A 35 -1.32 10.08 -8.60
N ALA A 36 -0.43 10.02 -7.61
CA ALA A 36 -0.03 8.76 -6.99
C ALA A 36 -1.19 8.07 -6.27
N ASP A 37 -2.11 8.83 -5.67
CA ASP A 37 -3.32 8.31 -5.03
C ASP A 37 -4.29 7.73 -6.05
N GLU A 38 -4.50 8.42 -7.18
CA GLU A 38 -5.31 7.93 -8.31
C GLU A 38 -4.73 6.62 -8.87
N MET A 39 -3.44 6.60 -9.20
CA MET A 39 -2.76 5.40 -9.71
C MET A 39 -2.83 4.22 -8.73
N ARG A 40 -2.71 4.49 -7.43
CA ARG A 40 -2.84 3.45 -6.40
C ARG A 40 -4.26 2.90 -6.35
N LYS A 41 -5.27 3.76 -6.39
CA LYS A 41 -6.67 3.34 -6.40
C LYS A 41 -6.93 2.44 -7.60
N GLU A 42 -6.54 2.87 -8.80
CA GLU A 42 -6.68 2.09 -10.03
C GLU A 42 -5.97 0.73 -9.93
N TYR A 43 -4.75 0.70 -9.38
CA TYR A 43 -4.01 -0.55 -9.18
C TYR A 43 -4.72 -1.51 -8.22
N LEU A 44 -5.21 -1.02 -7.08
CA LEU A 44 -5.93 -1.84 -6.10
C LEU A 44 -7.27 -2.34 -6.66
N GLU A 45 -8.01 -1.49 -7.36
CA GLU A 45 -9.26 -1.87 -8.03
C GLU A 45 -9.01 -2.95 -9.10
N GLY A 46 -7.90 -2.85 -9.84
CA GLY A 46 -7.48 -3.87 -10.81
C GLY A 46 -7.13 -5.23 -10.20
N CYS A 47 -6.94 -5.31 -8.88
CA CYS A 47 -6.73 -6.57 -8.16
C CYS A 47 -8.04 -7.32 -7.85
N ALA A 48 -9.21 -6.65 -7.91
CA ALA A 48 -10.48 -7.28 -7.62
C ALA A 48 -10.78 -8.46 -8.56
N GLY A 49 -11.29 -9.56 -8.00
CA GLY A 49 -11.55 -10.81 -8.72
C GLY A 49 -10.33 -11.71 -8.90
N GLN A 50 -9.11 -11.21 -8.69
CA GLN A 50 -7.90 -12.02 -8.72
C GLN A 50 -7.74 -12.86 -7.45
N VAL A 51 -6.88 -13.88 -7.51
CA VAL A 51 -6.55 -14.74 -6.37
C VAL A 51 -5.06 -14.66 -6.12
N TYR A 52 -4.68 -14.35 -4.89
CA TYR A 52 -3.28 -14.29 -4.47
C TYR A 52 -2.96 -15.33 -3.39
N PRO A 53 -1.74 -15.89 -3.37
CA PRO A 53 -1.21 -16.61 -2.21
C PRO A 53 -0.77 -15.59 -1.15
N VAL A 54 -1.59 -15.36 -0.13
CA VAL A 54 -1.38 -14.33 0.89
C VAL A 54 -0.69 -14.95 2.11
N LEU A 55 0.44 -14.39 2.51
CA LEU A 55 1.06 -14.72 3.80
C LEU A 55 0.37 -13.94 4.91
N PHE A 56 -0.31 -14.64 5.81
CA PHE A 56 -1.02 -14.06 6.94
C PHE A 56 -0.10 -13.90 8.16
N GLU A 57 -0.04 -12.68 8.72
CA GLU A 57 0.96 -12.29 9.71
C GLU A 57 0.36 -11.88 11.07
N GLN A 58 -0.74 -11.14 11.10
CA GLN A 58 -1.24 -10.59 12.37
C GLN A 58 -2.76 -10.43 12.42
N ALA A 59 -3.33 -10.59 13.61
CA ALA A 59 -4.72 -10.22 13.88
C ALA A 59 -4.86 -8.69 13.97
N LYS A 60 -5.95 -8.15 13.42
CA LYS A 60 -6.25 -6.72 13.35
C LYS A 60 -7.72 -6.50 13.70
N GLY A 61 -8.02 -6.51 15.00
CA GLY A 61 -9.39 -6.44 15.52
C GLY A 61 -10.19 -7.70 15.13
N THR A 62 -11.29 -7.52 14.40
CA THR A 62 -12.14 -8.63 13.90
C THR A 62 -11.65 -9.24 12.59
N ARG A 63 -10.52 -8.76 12.05
CA ARG A 63 -9.92 -9.22 10.79
C ARG A 63 -8.54 -9.82 11.04
N PHE A 64 -8.01 -10.52 10.04
CA PHE A 64 -6.61 -10.93 9.98
C PHE A 64 -5.95 -10.27 8.77
N SER A 65 -4.72 -9.78 8.93
CA SER A 65 -3.96 -9.12 7.87
C SER A 65 -2.79 -9.96 7.42
N GLY A 66 -2.50 -9.87 6.13
CA GLY A 66 -1.34 -10.46 5.50
C GLY A 66 -0.91 -9.66 4.27
N HIS A 67 0.10 -10.15 3.57
CA HIS A 67 0.57 -9.53 2.33
C HIS A 67 0.54 -10.53 1.17
N ALA A 68 0.03 -10.08 0.03
CA ALA A 68 0.16 -10.79 -1.23
C ALA A 68 1.59 -10.66 -1.79
N PRO A 69 1.99 -11.44 -2.82
CA PRO A 69 3.35 -11.38 -3.39
C PRO A 69 3.70 -10.02 -4.00
N ASN A 70 2.69 -9.23 -4.35
CA ASN A 70 2.84 -7.85 -4.81
C ASN A 70 2.94 -6.84 -3.64
N TYR A 71 3.17 -7.31 -2.42
CA TYR A 71 3.28 -6.54 -1.18
C TYR A 71 2.04 -5.72 -0.80
N THR A 72 0.88 -6.01 -1.40
CA THR A 72 -0.35 -5.33 -1.00
C THR A 72 -0.92 -5.99 0.24
N GLU A 73 -1.27 -5.19 1.25
CA GLU A 73 -1.94 -5.68 2.46
C GLU A 73 -3.31 -6.25 2.07
N VAL A 74 -3.61 -7.46 2.52
CA VAL A 74 -4.89 -8.13 2.34
C VAL A 74 -5.52 -8.35 3.71
N LEU A 75 -6.78 -7.98 3.84
CA LEU A 75 -7.60 -8.17 5.04
C LEU A 75 -8.67 -9.22 4.76
N VAL A 76 -8.74 -10.22 5.62
CA VAL A 76 -9.80 -11.24 5.62
C VAL A 76 -10.56 -11.21 6.95
N PRO A 77 -11.80 -11.73 7.04
CA PRO A 77 -12.44 -11.99 8.31
C PRO A 77 -11.54 -12.80 9.25
N GLY A 78 -11.55 -12.48 10.54
CA GLY A 78 -10.72 -13.18 11.53
C GLY A 78 -11.00 -14.68 11.57
N GLY A 79 -9.96 -15.45 11.90
CA GLY A 79 -10.01 -16.90 12.06
C GLY A 79 -8.83 -17.38 12.89
N GLU A 80 -8.97 -18.52 13.55
CA GLU A 80 -7.88 -19.14 14.28
C GLU A 80 -6.87 -19.81 13.33
N GLY A 81 -5.60 -19.87 13.72
CA GLY A 81 -4.59 -20.62 12.97
C GLY A 81 -4.11 -20.00 11.65
N LEU A 82 -4.46 -18.74 11.35
CA LEU A 82 -4.02 -18.06 10.13
C LEU A 82 -2.56 -17.60 10.17
N HIS A 83 -1.99 -17.36 11.36
CA HIS A 83 -0.64 -16.83 11.51
C HIS A 83 0.42 -17.73 10.85
N ASN A 84 1.33 -17.09 10.11
CA ASN A 84 2.44 -17.74 9.40
C ASN A 84 1.98 -18.83 8.40
N ARG A 85 0.82 -18.60 7.76
CA ARG A 85 0.32 -19.44 6.68
C ARG A 85 0.17 -18.65 5.39
N VAL A 86 0.51 -19.30 4.28
CA VAL A 86 0.22 -18.81 2.93
C VAL A 86 -1.05 -19.47 2.44
N LEU A 87 -2.13 -18.71 2.31
CA LEU A 87 -3.43 -19.24 1.86
C LEU A 87 -3.92 -18.51 0.61
N ARG A 88 -4.61 -19.25 -0.26
CA ARG A 88 -5.22 -18.69 -1.46
C ARG A 88 -6.39 -17.79 -1.06
N THR A 89 -6.30 -16.52 -1.42
CA THR A 89 -7.29 -15.51 -1.05
C THR A 89 -7.80 -14.83 -2.32
N ARG A 90 -9.11 -14.93 -2.54
CA ARG A 90 -9.80 -14.19 -3.60
C ARG A 90 -10.02 -12.76 -3.14
N ILE A 91 -9.61 -11.79 -3.96
CA ILE A 91 -9.81 -10.38 -3.69
C ILE A 91 -11.22 -9.97 -4.10
N THR A 92 -11.98 -9.41 -3.17
CA THR A 92 -13.38 -9.02 -3.35
C THR A 92 -13.57 -7.51 -3.42
N GLY A 93 -12.57 -6.73 -3.00
CA GLY A 93 -12.61 -5.28 -3.08
C GLY A 93 -11.42 -4.63 -2.41
N THR A 94 -11.59 -3.36 -2.05
CA THR A 94 -10.54 -2.51 -1.48
C THR A 94 -11.10 -1.68 -0.33
N GLU A 95 -10.32 -1.46 0.72
CA GLU A 95 -10.64 -0.54 1.81
C GLU A 95 -9.40 0.31 2.12
N GLY A 96 -9.48 1.61 1.85
CA GLY A 96 -8.32 2.51 1.98
C GLY A 96 -7.16 2.05 1.09
N PHE A 97 -6.09 1.55 1.71
CA PHE A 97 -4.87 1.10 1.02
C PHE A 97 -4.68 -0.42 1.05
N SER A 98 -5.71 -1.14 1.47
CA SER A 98 -5.68 -2.58 1.67
C SER A 98 -6.70 -3.23 0.73
N LEU A 99 -6.41 -4.46 0.33
CA LEU A 99 -7.36 -5.32 -0.35
C LEU A 99 -8.25 -6.03 0.68
N LEU A 100 -9.51 -6.23 0.32
CA LEU A 100 -10.42 -7.11 1.04
C LEU A 100 -10.46 -8.45 0.33
N GLY A 101 -10.45 -9.54 1.08
CA GLY A 101 -10.49 -10.87 0.49
C GLY A 101 -11.22 -11.91 1.31
N GLU A 102 -11.43 -13.04 0.65
CA GLU A 102 -12.05 -14.25 1.18
C GLU A 102 -11.13 -15.44 0.88
N LEU A 103 -10.96 -16.34 1.86
CA LEU A 103 -10.15 -17.55 1.68
C LEU A 103 -10.88 -18.51 0.72
N GLU A 104 -10.18 -19.06 -0.27
CA GLU A 104 -10.76 -20.10 -1.14
C GLU A 104 -10.93 -21.44 -0.41
N GLU A 105 -10.10 -21.69 0.62
CA GLU A 105 -10.15 -22.86 1.48
C GLU A 105 -9.97 -22.40 2.93
N THR A 106 -10.93 -22.75 3.79
CA THR A 106 -10.81 -22.51 5.23
C THR A 106 -9.87 -23.58 5.82
N PRO A 107 -8.83 -23.19 6.57
CA PRO A 107 -7.92 -24.13 7.22
C PRO A 107 -8.57 -24.96 8.34
#